data_AF-E9FQP5-F1
#
_entry.id   AF-E9FQP5-F1
#
_cell.length_a   1.000
_cell.length_b   1.000
_cell.length_c   1.000
_cell.angle_alpha   90.00
_cell.angle_beta   90.00
_cell.angle_gamma   90.00
#
_symmetry.space_group_name_H-M   'P 1'
#
loop_
_entity.id
_entity.type
_entity.pdbx_description
1 polymer ?
#
loop_
_entity_poly.entity_id
_entity_poly.type
_entity_poly.pdbx_seq_one_letter_code
_entity_poly.pdbx_strand_id
1 'polypeptide(L)' 'MGSKIGYPNKILNLTQLDLDYQELHIDNGHIFFNVMRIRRHEVWREIQKVFQPPPEEKEWLVQPLVVNAFHNPSTNEIS' A
#
# COMPACT_ATOMS: atom_id res chain seq x y z
N MET A 1 -14.28 -3.20 -17.00
CA MET A 1 -14.68 -2.72 -15.67
C MET A 1 -14.21 -3.75 -14.66
N GLY A 2 -13.22 -3.40 -13.84
CA GLY A 2 -12.71 -4.29 -12.79
C GLY A 2 -13.41 -4.00 -11.46
N SER A 3 -13.66 -5.03 -10.65
CA SER A 3 -14.21 -4.88 -9.30
C SER A 3 -13.18 -5.34 -8.28
N LYS A 4 -12.91 -4.49 -7.29
CA LYS A 4 -12.09 -4.77 -6.11
C LYS A 4 -13.03 -4.94 -4.93
N ILE A 5 -13.06 -6.13 -4.33
CA ILE A 5 -14.04 -6.49 -3.29
C ILE A 5 -13.31 -6.90 -2.01
N GLY A 6 -13.56 -6.18 -0.93
CA GLY A 6 -13.01 -6.52 0.39
C GLY A 6 -11.55 -6.14 0.54
N TYR A 7 -10.62 -6.89 -0.07
CA TYR A 7 -9.18 -6.68 0.10
C TYR A 7 -8.30 -7.14 -1.08
N PRO A 8 -7.08 -6.58 -1.24
CA PRO A 8 -6.13 -7.00 -2.27
C PRO A 8 -5.56 -8.38 -2.01
N ASN A 9 -5.37 -9.19 -3.05
CA ASN A 9 -4.70 -10.50 -2.91
C ASN A 9 -3.26 -10.37 -2.38
N LYS A 10 -2.59 -9.24 -2.65
CA LYS A 10 -1.22 -8.97 -2.18
C LYS A 10 -1.06 -9.11 -0.66
N ILE A 11 -2.08 -8.74 0.13
CA ILE A 11 -1.99 -8.83 1.60
C ILE A 11 -2.13 -10.27 2.12
N LEU A 12 -2.53 -11.22 1.28
CA LEU A 12 -2.59 -12.64 1.65
C LEU A 12 -1.22 -13.34 1.52
N ASN A 13 -0.28 -12.75 0.78
CA ASN A 13 1.08 -13.27 0.66
C ASN A 13 1.95 -12.70 1.79
N LEU A 14 2.02 -13.41 2.90
CA LEU A 14 2.77 -12.98 4.10
C LEU A 14 4.24 -12.74 3.81
N THR A 15 4.89 -13.57 2.99
CA THR A 15 6.30 -13.40 2.64
C THR A 15 6.54 -12.09 1.91
N GLN A 16 5.69 -11.77 0.92
CA GLN A 16 5.81 -10.51 0.20
C GLN A 16 5.46 -9.32 1.09
N LEU A 17 4.48 -9.47 1.98
CA LEU A 17 4.09 -8.43 2.92
C LEU A 17 5.23 -8.11 3.90
N ASP A 18 5.91 -9.12 4.43
CA ASP A 18 7.05 -8.94 5.33
C ASP A 18 8.23 -8.27 4.62
N LEU A 19 8.51 -8.66 3.37
CA LEU A 19 9.54 -8.01 2.54
C LEU A 19 9.23 -6.53 2.28
N ASP A 20 7.96 -6.18 2.05
CA ASP A 20 7.55 -4.79 1.84
C ASP A 20 7.83 -3.92 3.08
N TYR A 21 7.77 -4.47 4.29
CA TYR A 21 7.96 -3.74 5.55
C TYR A 21 9.30 -4.04 6.25
N GLN A 22 10.20 -4.82 5.64
CA GLN A 22 11.45 -5.27 6.27
C GLN A 22 12.35 -4.12 6.77
N GLU A 23 12.31 -2.97 6.10
CA GLU A 23 13.12 -1.79 6.43
C GLU A 23 12.47 -0.88 7.49
N LEU A 24 11.22 -1.15 7.87
CA LEU A 24 10.46 -0.33 8.80
C LEU A 24 10.62 -0.84 10.24
N HIS A 25 11.58 -0.26 10.96
CA HIS A 25 11.81 -0.58 12.37
C HIS A 25 11.01 0.33 13.30
N ILE A 26 10.13 -0.27 14.10
CA ILE A 26 9.28 0.42 15.09
C ILE A 26 9.81 0.15 16.51
N ASP A 27 9.90 1.20 17.31
CA ASP A 27 10.38 1.14 18.69
C ASP A 27 9.31 1.69 19.66
N ASN A 28 8.92 0.89 20.65
CA ASN A 28 7.85 1.23 21.59
C ASN A 28 8.10 2.51 22.42
N GLY A 29 9.35 2.93 22.61
CA GLY A 29 9.70 4.14 23.37
C GLY A 29 9.75 5.44 22.54
N HIS A 30 9.68 5.34 21.21
CA HIS A 30 10.08 6.43 20.31
C HIS A 30 9.00 6.80 19.28
N ILE A 31 7.81 7.20 19.77
CA ILE A 31 6.64 7.46 18.90
C ILE A 31 6.92 8.49 17.79
N PHE A 32 7.62 9.58 18.10
CA PHE A 32 7.94 10.62 17.10
C PHE A 32 8.84 10.07 15.99
N PHE A 33 9.87 9.29 16.35
CA PHE A 33 10.75 8.68 15.37
C PHE A 33 10.06 7.59 14.57
N ASN A 34 9.12 6.84 15.16
CA ASN A 34 8.31 5.88 14.42
C ASN A 34 7.47 6.56 13.34
N VAL A 35 6.79 7.66 13.68
CA VAL A 35 6.03 8.45 12.69
C VAL A 35 6.95 8.93 11.56
N MET A 36 8.13 9.45 11.89
CA MET A 36 9.11 9.89 10.88
C MET A 36 9.61 8.74 10.01
N ARG A 37 9.85 7.55 10.58
CA ARG A 37 10.25 6.34 9.84
C ARG A 37 9.15 5.88 8.88
N ILE A 38 7.90 5.86 9.34
CA ILE A 38 6.72 5.52 8.51
C ILE A 38 6.63 6.50 7.33
N ARG A 39 6.67 7.81 7.59
CA ARG A 39 6.59 8.83 6.52
C ARG A 39 7.72 8.69 5.50
N ARG A 40 8.95 8.49 5.98
CA ARG A 40 10.10 8.28 5.09
C ARG A 40 9.91 7.03 4.23
N HIS A 41 9.42 5.94 4.82
CA HIS A 41 9.17 4.68 4.12
C HIS A 41 8.08 4.84 3.04
N GLU A 42 6.97 5.52 3.36
CA GLU A 42 5.89 5.83 2.39
C GLU A 42 6.45 6.59 1.18
N VAL A 43 7.21 7.67 1.42
CA VAL A 43 7.79 8.48 0.34
C VAL A 43 8.80 7.66 -0.49
N TRP A 44 9.64 6.88 0.17
CA TRP A 44 10.62 6.05 -0.52
C TRP A 44 9.94 5.02 -1.43
N ARG A 45 8.88 4.37 -0.95
CA ARG A 45 8.10 3.42 -1.76
C ARG A 45 7.51 4.08 -3.01
N GLU A 46 6.93 5.28 -2.90
CA GLU A 46 6.42 6.00 -4.07
C GLU A 46 7.53 6.38 -5.05
N ILE A 47 8.70 6.79 -4.56
CA ILE A 47 9.87 7.06 -5.42
C ILE A 47 10.31 5.79 -6.16
N GLN A 48 10.38 4.65 -5.47
CA GLN A 48 10.79 3.37 -6.09
C GLN A 48 9.83 2.93 -7.21
N LYS A 49 8.52 3.18 -7.06
CA LYS A 49 7.53 2.88 -8.11
C LYS A 49 7.80 3.61 -9.42
N VAL A 50 8.35 4.83 -9.36
CA VAL A 50 8.68 5.62 -10.57
C VAL A 50 9.73 4.92 -11.44
N PHE A 51 10.62 4.14 -10.81
CA PHE A 51 11.68 3.42 -11.50
C PHE A 51 11.28 2.00 -11.94
N GLN A 52 10.10 1.53 -11.54
CA GLN A 52 9.60 0.20 -11.87
C GLN A 52 8.67 0.25 -13.08
N PRO A 53 8.59 -0.83 -13.88
CA PRO A 53 7.59 -0.92 -14.93
C PRO A 53 6.17 -0.86 -14.32
N PRO A 54 5.17 -0.39 -15.08
CA PRO A 54 3.79 -0.39 -14.61
C PRO A 54 3.37 -1.81 -14.19
N PRO A 55 2.78 -1.98 -12.99
CA PRO A 55 2.37 -3.31 -12.54
C PRO A 55 1.21 -3.83 -13.38
N GLU A 56 1.17 -5.16 -13.58
CA GLU A 56 0.07 -5.83 -14.30
C GLU A 56 -1.27 -5.67 -13.57
N GLU A 57 -1.26 -5.75 -12.23
CA GLU A 57 -2.41 -5.47 -11.38
C GLU A 57 -2.26 -4.07 -10.76
N LYS A 58 -3.27 -3.22 -10.95
CA LYS A 58 -3.27 -1.87 -10.42
C LYS A 58 -3.49 -1.89 -8.91
N GLU A 59 -2.71 -1.10 -8.17
CA GLU A 59 -2.86 -1.00 -6.72
C GLU A 59 -4.27 -0.54 -6.32
N TRP A 60 -4.69 -0.96 -5.12
CA TRP A 60 -5.98 -0.56 -4.56
C TRP A 60 -5.94 0.91 -4.13
N LEU A 61 -7.03 1.63 -4.40
CA LEU A 61 -7.12 3.05 -4.06
C LEU A 61 -7.22 3.27 -2.55
N VAL A 62 -7.83 2.32 -1.85
CA VAL A 62 -8.16 2.44 -0.42
C VAL A 62 -7.83 1.16 0.34
N GLN A 63 -7.60 1.32 1.64
CA GLN A 63 -7.41 0.21 2.55
C GLN A 63 -8.74 -0.53 2.82
N PRO A 64 -8.71 -1.86 3.01
CA PRO A 64 -9.90 -2.70 3.25
C PRO A 64 -10.79 -2.29 4.43
N LEU A 65 -10.22 -1.61 5.43
CA LEU A 65 -10.88 -1.26 6.68
C LEU A 65 -11.71 0.03 6.60
N VAL A 66 -11.69 0.72 5.46
CA VAL A 66 -12.45 1.97 5.27
C VAL A 66 -13.91 1.64 4.96
N VAL A 67 -14.83 2.17 5.77
CA VAL A 67 -16.28 2.04 5.53
C VAL A 67 -16.74 3.08 4.49
N ASN A 68 -16.39 2.85 3.23
CA ASN A 68 -16.81 3.66 2.09
C ASN A 68 -16.62 2.89 0.77
N ALA A 69 -17.09 3.43 -0.35
CA ALA A 69 -16.84 2.93 -1.71
C ALA A 69 -16.34 4.05 -2.61
N PHE A 70 -15.47 3.71 -3.57
CA PHE A 70 -14.79 4.65 -4.44
C PHE A 70 -14.76 4.17 -5.90
N HIS A 71 -14.78 5.13 -6.82
CA HIS A 71 -14.57 4.89 -8.25
C HIS A 71 -13.25 5.55 -8.70
N ASN A 72 -12.36 4.77 -9.33
CA ASN A 72 -11.13 5.28 -9.92
C ASN A 72 -11.29 5.42 -11.44
N PRO A 73 -11.43 6.66 -11.98
CA PRO A 73 -11.67 6.87 -13.40
C PRO A 73 -10.47 6.54 -14.27
N SER A 74 -9.24 6.68 -13.76
CA SER A 74 -8.02 6.34 -14.52
C SER A 74 -7.88 4.84 -14.74
N THR A 75 -8.49 4.03 -13.89
CA THR A 75 -8.46 2.57 -13.98
C THR A 75 -9.78 1.95 -14.41
N ASN A 76 -10.86 2.73 -14.42
CA ASN A 76 -12.23 2.29 -14.68
C ASN A 76 -12.61 1.11 -13.75
N GLU A 77 -12.32 1.29 -12.46
CA GLU A 77 -12.52 0.32 -11.38
C GLU A 77 -13.39 0.91 -10.27
N ILE A 78 -14.19 0.03 -9.64
CA ILE A 78 -14.93 0.31 -8.42
C ILE A 78 -14.33 -0.55 -7.30
N SER A 79 -14.10 0.08 -6.14
CA SER A 79 -13.47 -0.50 -4.94
C SER A 79 -14.23 -0.10 -3.69
#